data_AF-A0A6M0G964-F1
#
_entry.id   AF-A0A6M0G964-F1
#
_cell.length_a   1.000
_cell.length_b   1.000
_cell.length_c   1.000
_cell.angle_alpha   90.00
_cell.angle_beta   90.00
_cell.angle_gamma   90.00
#
_symmetry.space_group_name_H-M   'P 1'
#
loop_
_entity.id
_entity.type
_entity.pdbx_description
1 polymer ?
#
loop_
_entity_poly.entity_id
_entity_poly.type
_entity_poly.pdbx_seq_one_letter_code
_entity_poly.pdbx_strand_id
1 'polypeptide(L)'
;ITSGGEWVWLEEVGIGLMLWYGEFEEDEKTFWLRWCDQEGQPIPTGAEGNEIRDQQNQIQRQQTQIERQRAERERQRADTQQQQLQIERQRAERERQRADTQQQRAEQLAQRLRELGIDPDQI
;
A
#
# COMPACT_ATOMS: atom_id res chain seq x y z
N ILE A 1 25.25 42.04 -24.76
CA ILE A 1 25.37 41.30 -23.48
C ILE A 1 24.15 41.72 -22.67
N THR A 2 23.08 40.95 -22.77
CA THR A 2 21.77 41.28 -22.22
C THR A 2 21.78 40.97 -20.72
N SER A 3 21.37 41.94 -19.91
CA SER A 3 21.39 41.92 -18.45
C SER A 3 20.40 40.91 -17.87
N GLY A 4 20.88 39.97 -17.03
CA GLY A 4 20.04 39.14 -16.15
C GLY A 4 20.79 37.93 -15.59
N GLY A 5 21.34 38.04 -14.38
CA GLY A 5 22.03 36.95 -13.65
C GLY A 5 23.37 36.55 -14.28
N GLU A 6 24.47 36.62 -13.54
CA GLU A 6 25.83 36.41 -14.08
C GLU A 6 26.08 34.95 -14.52
N TRP A 7 25.59 34.59 -15.71
CA TRP A 7 26.03 33.39 -16.44
C TRP A 7 26.39 33.69 -17.89
N VAL A 8 27.39 32.99 -18.39
CA VAL A 8 27.92 33.11 -19.75
C VAL A 8 27.69 31.79 -20.45
N TRP A 9 26.95 31.82 -21.55
CA TRP A 9 26.73 30.66 -22.39
C TRP A 9 27.87 30.50 -23.40
N LEU A 10 28.44 29.30 -23.50
CA LEU A 10 29.52 28.97 -24.44
C LEU A 10 28.94 28.13 -25.58
N GLU A 11 28.51 28.80 -26.66
CA GLU A 11 27.79 28.17 -27.79
C GLU A 11 28.55 27.00 -28.44
N GLU A 12 29.88 27.12 -28.58
CA GLU A 12 30.68 26.09 -29.27
C GLU A 12 30.72 24.75 -28.53
N VAL A 13 30.59 24.77 -27.20
CA VAL A 13 30.65 23.59 -26.33
C VAL A 13 29.28 23.23 -25.76
N GLY A 14 28.26 24.08 -25.94
CA GLY A 14 26.89 23.83 -25.50
C GLY A 14 26.73 23.77 -23.97
N ILE A 15 27.51 24.56 -23.23
CA ILE A 15 27.44 24.62 -21.76
C ILE A 15 27.58 26.07 -21.29
N GLY A 16 26.97 26.40 -20.15
CA GLY A 16 27.07 27.72 -19.53
C GLY A 16 27.97 27.72 -18.30
N LEU A 17 28.50 28.88 -17.95
CA LEU A 17 29.22 29.14 -16.70
C LEU A 17 28.44 30.16 -15.88
N MET A 18 28.22 29.90 -14.60
CA MET A 18 27.53 30.82 -13.70
C MET A 18 28.31 31.04 -12.41
N LEU A 19 28.10 32.20 -11.78
CA LEU A 19 28.52 32.42 -10.41
C LEU A 19 27.48 31.85 -9.44
N TRP A 20 27.87 30.93 -8.58
CA TRP A 20 27.01 30.24 -7.62
C TRP A 20 27.51 30.46 -6.20
N TYR A 21 26.64 30.90 -5.29
CA TYR A 21 26.99 31.08 -3.88
C TYR A 21 26.62 29.83 -3.07
N GLY A 22 27.61 29.20 -2.46
CA GLY A 22 27.37 28.04 -1.59
C GLY A 22 28.64 27.34 -1.15
N GLU A 23 28.46 26.13 -0.63
CA GLU A 23 29.50 25.28 -0.06
C GLU A 23 29.88 24.21 -1.09
N PHE A 24 31.17 23.97 -1.28
CA PHE A 24 31.68 22.94 -2.18
C PHE A 24 32.92 22.31 -1.55
N GLU A 25 33.04 20.97 -1.58
CA GLU A 25 34.18 20.21 -1.03
C GLU A 25 34.62 20.60 0.40
N GLU A 26 33.66 20.91 1.28
CA GLU A 26 33.90 21.29 2.70
C GLU A 26 34.60 22.65 2.92
N ASP A 27 34.73 23.47 1.88
CA ASP A 27 35.22 24.86 1.98
C ASP A 27 34.15 25.84 2.49
N GLU A 28 34.57 27.05 2.89
CA GLU A 28 33.66 28.10 3.33
C GLU A 28 32.65 28.53 2.24
N LYS A 29 31.44 28.93 2.67
CA LYS A 29 30.39 29.42 1.76
C LYS A 29 30.84 30.69 1.06
N THR A 30 31.11 30.57 -0.23
CA THR A 30 31.57 31.67 -1.08
C THR A 30 31.01 31.55 -2.49
N PHE A 31 31.42 32.45 -3.36
CA PHE A 31 31.08 32.41 -4.78
C PHE A 31 32.03 31.48 -5.54
N TRP A 32 31.46 30.42 -6.11
CA TRP A 32 32.13 29.46 -6.98
C TRP A 32 31.68 29.63 -8.42
N LEU A 33 32.53 29.24 -9.37
CA LEU A 33 32.13 29.08 -10.76
C LEU A 33 31.53 27.68 -10.94
N ARG A 34 30.32 27.62 -11.52
CA ARG A 34 29.64 26.37 -11.84
C ARG A 34 29.25 26.27 -13.29
N TRP A 35 29.22 25.04 -13.79
CA TRP A 35 28.60 24.73 -15.07
C TRP A 35 27.08 24.77 -14.94
N CYS A 36 26.41 25.35 -15.93
CA CYS A 36 24.95 25.39 -16.03
C CYS A 36 24.48 24.96 -17.41
N ASP A 37 23.22 24.56 -17.51
CA ASP A 37 22.55 24.28 -18.78
C ASP A 37 22.08 25.57 -19.48
N GLN A 38 21.39 25.41 -20.62
CA GLN A 38 20.90 26.52 -21.44
C GLN A 38 19.84 27.37 -20.72
N GLU A 39 19.19 26.81 -19.69
CA GLU A 39 18.20 27.50 -18.86
C GLU A 39 18.86 28.22 -17.67
N GLY A 40 20.19 28.12 -17.53
CA GLY A 40 20.93 28.68 -16.40
C GLY A 40 20.82 27.83 -15.14
N GLN A 41 20.37 26.57 -15.24
CA GLN A 41 20.31 25.66 -14.08
C GLN A 41 21.68 25.02 -13.84
N PRO A 42 22.19 25.00 -12.60
CA PRO A 42 23.45 24.36 -12.28
C PRO A 42 23.42 22.87 -12.63
N ILE A 43 24.43 22.41 -13.37
CA ILE A 43 24.59 20.97 -13.65
C ILE A 43 25.10 20.31 -12.36
N PRO A 44 24.43 19.24 -11.87
CA PRO A 44 24.89 18.52 -10.69
C PRO A 44 26.27 17.92 -10.90
N THR A 45 27.10 17.95 -9.87
CA THR A 45 28.35 17.18 -9.85
C THR A 45 28.05 15.68 -9.78
N GLY A 46 29.04 14.83 -10.07
CA GLY A 46 28.87 13.38 -9.96
C GLY A 46 28.49 12.94 -8.53
N ALA A 47 29.01 13.61 -7.51
CA ALA A 47 28.65 13.36 -6.12
C ALA A 47 27.18 13.72 -5.83
N GLU A 48 26.76 14.94 -6.18
CA GLU A 48 25.37 15.38 -6.01
C GLU A 48 24.38 14.52 -6.79
N GLY A 49 24.72 14.13 -8.02
CA GLY A 49 23.89 13.23 -8.83
C GLY A 49 23.70 11.87 -8.17
N ASN A 50 24.73 11.34 -7.50
CA ASN A 50 24.63 10.11 -6.72
C ASN A 50 23.73 10.28 -5.50
N GLU A 51 23.88 11.37 -4.76
CA GLU A 51 23.04 11.67 -3.58
C GLU A 51 21.56 11.83 -3.97
N ILE A 52 21.28 12.58 -5.05
CA ILE A 52 19.92 12.72 -5.60
C ILE A 52 19.35 11.34 -5.96
N ARG A 53 20.14 10.51 -6.65
CA ARG A 53 19.71 9.15 -7.03
C ARG A 53 19.49 8.26 -5.81
N ASP A 54 20.34 8.34 -4.80
CA ASP A 54 20.21 7.56 -3.57
C ASP A 54 18.98 7.99 -2.77
N GLN A 55 18.71 9.29 -2.69
CA GLN A 55 17.51 9.82 -2.07
C GLN A 55 16.25 9.36 -2.81
N GLN A 56 16.24 9.42 -4.15
CA GLN A 56 15.14 8.90 -4.96
C GLN A 56 14.94 7.40 -4.76
N ASN A 57 16.02 6.61 -4.73
CA ASN A 57 15.96 5.18 -4.47
C ASN A 57 15.39 4.88 -3.07
N GLN A 58 15.77 5.66 -2.06
CA GLN A 58 15.24 5.51 -0.70
C GLN A 58 13.75 5.84 -0.64
N ILE A 59 13.32 6.94 -1.27
CA ILE A 59 11.91 7.34 -1.35
C ILE A 59 11.10 6.24 -2.06
N GLN A 60 11.58 5.75 -3.19
CA GLN A 60 10.93 4.69 -3.96
C GLN A 60 10.78 3.41 -3.11
N ARG A 61 11.83 3.01 -2.39
CA ARG A 61 11.79 1.86 -1.47
C ARG A 61 10.78 2.07 -0.36
N GLN A 62 10.74 3.25 0.25
CA GLN A 62 9.77 3.57 1.30
C GLN A 62 8.34 3.47 0.78
N GLN A 63 8.06 4.01 -0.41
CA GLN A 63 6.74 3.92 -1.03
C GLN A 63 6.32 2.46 -1.26
N THR A 64 7.20 1.64 -1.84
CA THR A 64 6.93 0.21 -2.05
C THR A 64 6.69 -0.54 -0.73
N GLN A 65 7.41 -0.20 0.34
CA GLN A 65 7.20 -0.79 1.66
C GLN A 65 5.83 -0.41 2.24
N ILE A 66 5.44 0.86 2.13
CA ILE A 66 4.13 1.34 2.59
C ILE A 66 3.01 0.65 1.83
N GLU A 67 3.13 0.52 0.51
CA GLU A 67 2.15 -0.16 -0.33
C GLU A 67 2.00 -1.64 0.07
N ARG A 68 3.12 -2.35 0.26
CA ARG A 68 3.11 -3.74 0.73
C ARG A 68 2.43 -3.90 2.09
N GLN A 69 2.75 -3.02 3.05
CA GLN A 69 2.10 -3.05 4.37
C GLN A 69 0.59 -2.81 4.28
N ARG A 70 0.13 -1.94 3.37
CA ARG A 70 -1.30 -1.72 3.15
C ARG A 70 -1.97 -2.95 2.57
N ALA A 71 -1.38 -3.54 1.54
CA ALA A 71 -1.90 -4.77 0.92
C ALA A 71 -1.94 -5.94 1.92
N GLU A 72 -0.94 -6.08 2.78
CA GLU A 72 -0.93 -7.11 3.82
C GLU A 72 -2.03 -6.89 4.87
N ARG A 73 -2.23 -5.65 5.34
CA ARG A 73 -3.33 -5.33 6.26
C ARG A 73 -4.69 -5.60 5.65
N GLU A 74 -4.87 -5.30 4.36
CA GLU A 74 -6.10 -5.58 3.65
C GLU A 74 -6.37 -7.09 3.56
N ARG A 75 -5.34 -7.89 3.24
CA ARG A 75 -5.43 -9.36 3.26
C ARG A 75 -5.80 -9.89 4.64
N GLN A 76 -5.15 -9.42 5.70
CA GLN A 76 -5.46 -9.85 7.07
C GLN A 76 -6.92 -9.55 7.45
N ARG A 77 -7.46 -8.40 7.02
CA ARG A 77 -8.88 -8.07 7.22
C ARG A 77 -9.78 -9.02 6.44
N ALA A 78 -9.47 -9.28 5.18
CA ALA A 78 -10.22 -10.22 4.35
C ALA A 78 -10.22 -11.62 4.97
N ASP A 79 -9.06 -12.11 5.43
CA ASP A 79 -8.92 -13.42 6.07
C ASP A 79 -9.73 -13.50 7.37
N THR A 80 -9.67 -12.46 8.20
CA THR A 80 -10.46 -12.37 9.44
C THR A 80 -11.96 -12.41 9.13
N GLN A 81 -12.40 -11.67 8.11
CA GLN A 81 -13.79 -11.66 7.68
C GLN A 81 -14.23 -13.03 7.14
N GLN A 82 -13.38 -13.69 6.35
CA GLN A 82 -13.64 -15.06 5.88
C GLN A 82 -13.77 -16.04 7.04
N GLN A 83 -12.90 -15.96 8.05
CA GLN A 83 -12.99 -16.80 9.25
C GLN A 83 -14.30 -16.58 10.01
N GLN A 84 -14.72 -15.32 10.17
CA GLN A 84 -16.00 -15.01 10.82
C GLN A 84 -17.19 -15.61 10.05
N LEU A 85 -17.22 -15.44 8.73
CA LEU A 85 -18.26 -16.03 7.88
C LEU A 85 -18.26 -17.56 7.94
N GLN A 86 -17.09 -18.21 8.00
CA GLN A 86 -17.00 -19.66 8.18
C GLN A 86 -17.55 -20.11 9.53
N ILE A 87 -17.22 -19.40 10.61
CA ILE A 87 -17.74 -19.69 11.95
C ILE A 87 -19.27 -19.54 11.98
N GLU A 88 -19.80 -18.47 11.40
CA GLU A 88 -21.24 -18.23 11.32
C GLU A 88 -21.95 -19.33 10.52
N ARG A 89 -21.40 -19.70 9.36
CA ARG A 89 -21.93 -20.81 8.55
C ARG A 89 -21.95 -22.13 9.32
N GLN A 90 -20.86 -22.47 10.02
CA GLN A 90 -20.82 -23.68 10.84
C GLN A 90 -21.85 -23.67 11.97
N ARG A 91 -22.13 -22.51 12.57
CA ARG A 91 -23.16 -22.38 13.61
C ARG A 91 -24.55 -22.59 13.02
N ALA A 92 -24.86 -21.92 11.91
CA ALA A 92 -26.13 -22.07 11.21
C ALA A 92 -26.36 -23.52 10.75
N GLU A 93 -25.32 -24.20 10.26
CA GLU A 93 -25.40 -25.60 9.86
C GLU A 93 -25.66 -26.53 11.06
N ARG A 94 -24.98 -26.33 12.19
CA ARG A 94 -25.24 -27.09 13.42
C ARG A 94 -26.65 -26.88 13.95
N GLU A 95 -27.15 -25.65 13.86
CA GLU A 95 -28.51 -25.33 14.28
C GLU A 95 -29.54 -26.05 13.39
N ARG A 96 -29.35 -26.04 12.07
CA ARG A 96 -30.19 -26.81 11.13
C ARG A 96 -30.16 -28.30 11.43
N GLN A 97 -28.98 -28.89 11.62
CA GLN A 97 -28.86 -30.32 11.96
C GLN A 97 -29.62 -30.69 13.24
N ARG A 98 -29.60 -29.79 14.25
CA ARG A 98 -30.37 -29.99 15.49
C ARG A 98 -31.86 -29.92 15.24
N ALA A 99 -32.32 -28.92 14.47
CA ALA A 99 -33.72 -28.78 14.10
C ALA A 99 -34.20 -30.01 13.32
N ASP A 100 -33.46 -30.46 12.31
CA ASP A 100 -33.77 -31.65 11.51
C ASP A 100 -33.85 -32.91 12.38
N THR A 101 -32.89 -33.09 13.30
CA THR A 101 -32.90 -34.23 14.24
C THR A 101 -34.11 -34.18 15.17
N GLN A 102 -34.49 -33.00 15.67
CA GLN A 102 -35.66 -32.83 16.52
C GLN A 102 -36.95 -33.11 15.74
N GLN A 103 -37.06 -32.64 14.49
CA GLN A 103 -38.20 -32.93 13.62
C GLN A 103 -38.33 -34.42 13.34
N GLN A 104 -37.24 -35.09 12.94
CA GLN A 104 -37.25 -36.54 12.68
C GLN A 104 -37.69 -37.34 13.92
N ARG A 105 -37.21 -36.96 15.11
CA ARG A 105 -37.64 -37.62 16.36
C ARG A 105 -39.11 -37.37 16.66
N ALA A 106 -39.59 -36.15 16.49
CA ALA A 106 -41.00 -35.80 16.68
C ALA A 106 -41.89 -36.58 15.71
N GLU A 107 -41.51 -36.66 14.43
CA GLU A 107 -42.21 -37.44 13.41
C GLU A 107 -42.25 -38.93 13.73
N GLN A 108 -41.12 -39.52 14.15
CA GLN A 108 -41.06 -40.93 14.57
C GLN A 108 -41.95 -41.20 15.77
N LEU A 109 -41.96 -40.31 16.77
CA LEU A 109 -42.82 -40.43 17.94
C LEU A 109 -44.30 -40.31 17.55
N ALA A 110 -44.66 -39.34 16.73
CA ALA A 110 -46.02 -39.18 16.21
C ALA A 110 -46.47 -40.42 15.42
N GLN A 111 -45.59 -41.00 14.61
CA GLN A 111 -45.85 -42.25 13.88
C GLN A 111 -46.14 -43.41 14.85
N ARG A 112 -45.32 -43.58 15.89
CA ARG A 112 -45.51 -44.63 16.91
C ARG A 112 -46.79 -44.44 17.72
N LEU A 113 -47.17 -43.20 18.04
CA LEU A 113 -48.43 -42.91 18.74
C LEU A 113 -49.64 -43.26 17.87
N ARG A 114 -49.60 -42.94 16.57
CA ARG A 114 -50.64 -43.32 15.60
C ARG A 114 -50.76 -44.84 15.45
N GLU A 115 -49.66 -45.58 15.44
CA GLU A 115 -49.67 -47.06 15.44
C GLU A 115 -50.37 -47.66 16.67
N LEU A 116 -50.32 -46.96 17.82
CA LEU A 116 -50.99 -47.35 19.06
C LEU A 116 -52.45 -46.84 19.15
N GLY A 117 -52.96 -46.16 18.12
CA GLY A 117 -54.34 -45.67 18.05
C GLY A 117 -54.59 -44.36 18.81
N ILE A 118 -53.55 -43.62 19.19
CA ILE A 118 -53.64 -42.31 19.84
C ILE A 118 -53.34 -41.23 18.80
N ASP A 119 -54.24 -40.26 18.62
CA ASP A 119 -54.06 -39.15 17.70
C ASP A 119 -53.14 -38.07 18.33
N PRO A 120 -51.92 -37.85 17.82
CA PRO A 120 -50.97 -36.91 18.40
C PRO A 120 -51.37 -35.43 18.26
N ASP A 121 -52.34 -35.09 17.41
CA ASP A 121 -52.80 -33.70 17.22
C ASP A 121 -53.90 -33.27 18.22
N GLN A 122 -54.30 -34.18 19.13
CA GLN A 122 -55.36 -33.96 20.13
C GLN A 122 -54.83 -33.72 21.56
N ILE A 123 -53.50 -33.58 21.73
CA ILE A 123 -52.81 -33.35 23.01
C ILE A 123 -52.31 -31.90 23.13
#